data_AF-A0A7C1TJK1-F1
#
_entry.id   AF-A0A7C1TJK1-F1
#
_cell.length_a   1.000
_cell.length_b   1.000
_cell.length_c   1.000
_cell.angle_alpha   90.00
_cell.angle_beta   90.00
_cell.angle_gamma   90.00
#
_symmetry.space_group_name_H-M   'P 1'
#
loop_
_entity.id
_entity.type
_entity.pdbx_description
1 polymer ?
#
loop_
_entity_poly.entity_id
_entity_poly.type
_entity_poly.pdbx_seq_one_letter_code
_entity_poly.pdbx_strand_id
1 'polypeptide(L)'
;MNKFNKTFAVLLIMGLAVAGSAQADEFDIAMAETDSWQQNRLFTPSEVARAQEEAGAVIIYEGMRDVDIERAMDEQFDRVEHMMFVSTVITDEDGNPLVDPETGRVQTESDDC
;
A
#
# COMPACT_ATOMS: atom_id res chain seq x y z
N MET A 1 -43.67 22.77 59.69
CA MET A 1 -42.40 22.08 60.01
C MET A 1 -42.11 21.06 58.92
N ASN A 2 -40.82 20.81 58.63
CA ASN A 2 -40.19 20.01 57.54
C ASN A 2 -39.79 20.88 56.32
N LYS A 3 -38.68 21.65 56.36
CA LYS A 3 -37.23 21.32 56.29
C LYS A 3 -36.77 20.62 55.00
N PHE A 4 -35.90 21.34 54.25
CA PHE A 4 -34.64 20.89 53.59
C PHE A 4 -34.72 19.73 52.57
N ASN A 5 -34.06 19.72 51.40
CA ASN A 5 -33.19 20.62 50.66
C ASN A 5 -32.86 19.92 49.31
N LYS A 6 -32.65 20.72 48.26
CA LYS A 6 -31.56 20.60 47.26
C LYS A 6 -31.38 19.32 46.39
N THR A 7 -31.46 19.58 45.08
CA THR A 7 -30.58 19.07 43.99
C THR A 7 -30.02 17.66 44.15
N PHE A 8 -30.59 16.71 43.41
CA PHE A 8 -29.86 15.53 42.97
C PHE A 8 -29.98 15.39 41.46
N ALA A 9 -28.87 15.71 40.82
CA ALA A 9 -28.59 15.41 39.43
C ALA A 9 -28.75 13.91 39.21
N VAL A 10 -29.63 13.53 38.28
CA VAL A 10 -29.59 12.21 37.66
C VAL A 10 -29.09 12.42 36.25
N LEU A 11 -27.76 12.39 36.15
CA LEU A 11 -26.99 12.33 34.91
C LEU A 11 -27.30 10.96 34.29
N LEU A 12 -28.18 10.94 33.29
CA LEU A 12 -28.47 9.74 32.51
C LEU A 12 -27.28 9.50 31.58
N ILE A 13 -26.31 8.73 32.06
CA ILE A 13 -25.21 8.19 31.26
C ILE A 13 -25.83 7.18 30.30
N MET A 14 -26.24 7.64 29.12
CA MET A 14 -26.54 6.76 28.01
C MET A 14 -25.19 6.35 27.43
N GLY A 15 -24.64 5.28 27.99
CA GLY A 15 -23.46 4.62 27.46
C GLY A 15 -23.77 4.08 26.07
N LEU A 16 -23.41 4.86 25.06
CA LEU A 16 -23.26 4.34 23.71
C LEU A 16 -21.93 3.59 23.71
N ALA A 17 -22.04 2.27 23.85
CA ALA A 17 -20.96 1.36 23.54
C ALA A 17 -20.58 1.59 22.07
N VAL A 18 -19.51 2.36 21.83
CA VAL A 18 -18.80 2.30 20.56
C VAL A 18 -18.16 0.92 20.54
N ALA A 19 -18.86 0.02 19.85
CA ALA A 19 -18.39 -1.27 19.45
C ALA A 19 -17.15 -1.12 18.57
N GLY A 20 -16.23 -2.07 18.73
CA GLY A 20 -15.38 -2.55 17.64
C GLY A 20 -14.29 -1.59 17.20
N SER A 21 -13.08 -1.88 17.64
CA SER A 21 -11.82 -1.49 17.02
C SER A 21 -11.89 -1.37 15.49
N ALA A 22 -11.83 -0.13 14.98
CA ALA A 22 -11.33 0.14 13.65
C ALA A 22 -9.83 -0.16 13.66
N GLN A 23 -9.46 -1.43 13.46
CA GLN A 23 -8.19 -1.77 12.87
C GLN A 23 -8.38 -1.51 11.38
N ALA A 24 -8.31 -0.24 10.98
CA ALA A 24 -8.08 0.10 9.59
C ALA A 24 -6.60 -0.20 9.35
N ASP A 25 -6.38 -1.07 8.39
CA ASP A 25 -5.12 -1.68 7.99
C ASP A 25 -3.93 -0.73 8.00
N GLU A 26 -3.05 -0.91 8.99
CA GLU A 26 -1.70 -0.32 9.00
C GLU A 26 -0.84 -0.88 7.85
N PHE A 27 -1.28 -1.99 7.24
CA PHE A 27 -0.65 -2.66 6.09
C PHE A 27 -0.92 -1.95 4.75
N ASP A 28 -2.15 -1.44 4.53
CA ASP A 28 -2.53 -0.80 3.26
C ASP A 28 -1.80 0.53 3.03
N ILE A 29 -1.62 1.32 4.10
CA ILE A 29 -0.89 2.60 3.98
C ILE A 29 0.60 2.35 3.74
N ALA A 30 1.18 1.31 4.33
CA ALA A 30 2.57 0.96 4.13
C ALA A 30 2.85 0.49 2.69
N MET A 31 1.93 -0.26 2.07
CA MET A 31 2.03 -0.62 0.64
C MET A 31 1.87 0.60 -0.28
N ALA A 32 0.89 1.46 -0.04
CA ALA A 32 0.65 2.65 -0.86
C ALA A 32 1.82 3.67 -0.80
N GLU A 33 2.42 3.87 0.37
CA GLU A 33 3.59 4.74 0.52
C GLU A 33 4.84 4.10 -0.11
N THR A 34 5.01 2.78 0.02
CA THR A 34 6.13 2.02 -0.58
C THR A 34 6.06 2.00 -2.11
N ASP A 35 4.85 1.95 -2.67
CA ASP A 35 4.61 2.09 -4.10
C ASP A 35 5.09 3.45 -4.61
N SER A 36 4.75 4.53 -3.91
CA SER A 36 5.00 5.91 -4.40
C SER A 36 6.49 6.23 -4.61
N TRP A 37 7.39 5.79 -3.72
CA TRP A 37 8.81 6.09 -3.85
C TRP A 37 9.51 5.19 -4.89
N GLN A 38 9.08 3.93 -5.00
CA GLN A 38 9.59 2.99 -6.01
C GLN A 38 9.21 3.46 -7.40
N GLN A 39 7.95 3.85 -7.59
CA GLN A 39 7.44 4.47 -8.81
C GLN A 39 8.24 5.74 -9.17
N ASN A 40 8.46 6.63 -8.21
CA ASN A 40 9.23 7.84 -8.46
C ASN A 40 10.69 7.54 -8.86
N ARG A 41 11.34 6.57 -8.21
CA ARG A 41 12.71 6.16 -8.58
C ARG A 41 12.76 5.53 -9.97
N LEU A 42 11.75 4.72 -10.31
CA LEU A 42 11.65 4.01 -11.58
C LEU A 42 11.51 4.99 -12.74
N PHE A 43 10.56 5.93 -12.65
CA PHE A 43 10.25 6.87 -13.74
C PHE A 43 11.00 8.20 -13.68
N THR A 44 11.52 8.59 -12.51
CA THR A 44 12.28 9.84 -12.30
C THR A 44 13.52 9.57 -11.44
N PRO A 45 14.51 8.80 -11.95
CA PRO A 45 15.71 8.48 -11.19
C PRO A 45 16.56 9.73 -10.93
N SER A 46 17.21 9.79 -9.77
CA SER A 46 18.26 10.78 -9.54
C SER A 46 19.52 10.44 -10.33
N GLU A 47 20.39 11.43 -10.55
CA GLU A 47 21.70 11.21 -11.20
C GLU A 47 22.54 10.17 -10.45
N VAL A 48 22.43 10.14 -9.11
CA VAL A 48 23.14 9.16 -8.28
C VAL A 48 22.61 7.74 -8.52
N ALA A 49 21.29 7.58 -8.64
CA ALA A 49 20.70 6.28 -8.94
C ALA A 49 21.14 5.78 -10.32
N ARG A 50 21.14 6.65 -11.33
CA ARG A 50 21.65 6.34 -12.67
C ARG A 50 23.12 5.91 -12.65
N ALA A 51 23.97 6.65 -11.94
CA ALA A 51 25.39 6.32 -11.85
C ALA A 51 25.63 4.95 -11.18
N GLN A 52 24.77 4.55 -10.24
CA GLN A 52 24.83 3.22 -9.62
C GLN A 52 24.43 2.13 -10.61
N GLU A 53 23.35 2.33 -11.36
CA GLU A 53 22.89 1.42 -12.41
C GLU A 53 23.98 1.24 -13.48
N GLU A 54 24.54 2.34 -13.99
CA GLU A 54 25.64 2.33 -14.97
C GLU A 54 26.93 1.67 -14.44
N ALA A 55 27.13 1.65 -13.11
CA ALA A 55 28.20 0.92 -12.46
C ALA A 55 27.92 -0.58 -12.28
N GLY A 56 26.75 -1.06 -12.73
CA GLY A 56 26.33 -2.45 -12.70
C GLY A 56 25.46 -2.83 -11.50
N ALA A 57 24.92 -1.87 -10.74
CA ALA A 57 23.98 -2.19 -9.67
C ALA A 57 22.63 -2.62 -10.24
N VAL A 58 22.07 -3.70 -9.68
CA VAL A 58 20.69 -4.11 -9.95
C VAL A 58 19.80 -3.64 -8.80
N ILE A 59 18.70 -2.99 -9.15
CA ILE A 59 17.69 -2.50 -8.20
C ILE A 59 16.50 -3.44 -8.21
N ILE A 60 16.07 -3.86 -7.01
CA ILE A 60 14.89 -4.70 -6.83
C ILE A 60 13.70 -3.80 -6.53
N TYR A 61 12.65 -3.93 -7.34
CA TYR A 61 11.36 -3.33 -7.15
C TYR A 61 10.38 -4.41 -6.69
N GLU A 62 9.70 -4.19 -5.58
CA GLU A 62 8.82 -5.17 -4.94
C GLU A 62 7.38 -4.69 -4.91
N GLY A 63 6.43 -5.59 -5.20
CA GLY A 63 4.99 -5.30 -5.09
C GLY A 63 4.45 -4.37 -6.18
N MET A 64 5.17 -4.25 -7.29
CA MET A 64 4.77 -3.39 -8.41
C MET A 64 3.63 -4.03 -9.19
N ARG A 65 2.68 -3.23 -9.68
CA ARG A 65 1.63 -3.70 -10.59
C ARG A 65 2.22 -4.09 -11.94
N ASP A 66 1.71 -5.17 -12.53
CA ASP A 66 2.04 -5.61 -13.89
C ASP A 66 1.96 -4.49 -14.94
N VAL A 67 0.93 -3.64 -14.90
CA VAL A 67 0.77 -2.49 -15.81
C VAL A 67 1.85 -1.42 -15.64
N ASP A 68 2.37 -1.23 -14.43
CA ASP A 68 3.48 -0.32 -14.18
C ASP A 68 4.81 -0.90 -14.65
N ILE A 69 4.97 -2.22 -14.51
CA ILE A 69 6.13 -2.96 -15.02
C ILE A 69 6.15 -2.91 -16.54
N GLU A 70 5.02 -3.18 -17.21
CA GLU A 70 4.92 -3.10 -18.68
C GLU A 70 5.30 -1.69 -19.18
N ARG A 71 4.76 -0.64 -18.55
CA ARG A 71 5.16 0.73 -18.84
C ARG A 71 6.67 0.96 -18.64
N ALA A 72 7.27 0.38 -17.59
CA ALA A 72 8.70 0.50 -17.36
C ALA A 72 9.53 -0.23 -18.42
N MET A 73 9.07 -1.37 -18.92
CA MET A 73 9.71 -2.09 -20.03
C MET A 73 9.76 -1.22 -21.30
N ASP A 74 8.72 -0.44 -21.55
CA ASP A 74 8.62 0.45 -22.71
C ASP A 74 9.39 1.76 -22.52
N GLU A 75 9.21 2.43 -21.38
CA GLU A 75 9.74 3.78 -21.14
C GLU A 75 11.19 3.79 -20.62
N GLN A 76 11.60 2.72 -19.92
CA GLN A 76 12.91 2.60 -19.28
C GLN A 76 13.78 1.52 -19.95
N PHE A 77 13.59 1.30 -21.26
CA PHE A 77 14.25 0.25 -22.05
C PHE A 77 15.77 0.16 -21.82
N ASP A 78 16.48 1.30 -21.82
CA ASP A 78 17.95 1.32 -21.64
C ASP A 78 18.41 0.98 -20.21
N ARG A 79 17.48 0.89 -19.25
CA ARG A 79 17.79 0.67 -17.83
C ARG A 79 17.23 -0.65 -17.31
N VAL A 80 16.37 -1.32 -18.07
CA VAL A 80 15.63 -2.50 -17.61
C VAL A 80 16.55 -3.66 -17.22
N GLU A 81 17.75 -3.74 -17.81
CA GLU A 81 18.77 -4.74 -17.44
C GLU A 81 19.32 -4.57 -16.01
N HIS A 82 19.11 -3.39 -15.41
CA HIS A 82 19.48 -3.07 -14.03
C HIS A 82 18.28 -3.14 -13.08
N MET A 83 17.16 -3.70 -13.51
CA MET A 83 15.93 -3.77 -12.75
C MET A 83 15.51 -5.23 -12.56
N MET A 84 15.09 -5.55 -11.34
CA MET A 84 14.46 -6.83 -11.01
C MET A 84 13.13 -6.55 -10.35
N PHE A 85 12.06 -7.14 -10.88
CA PHE A 85 10.72 -7.01 -10.33
C PHE A 85 10.37 -8.29 -9.57
N VAL A 86 9.90 -8.16 -8.34
CA VAL A 86 9.52 -9.28 -7.47
C VAL A 86 8.15 -9.03 -6.87
N SER A 87 7.43 -10.12 -6.57
CA SER A 87 6.07 -10.06 -6.01
C SER A 87 5.15 -9.18 -6.87
N THR A 88 5.21 -9.35 -8.20
CA THR A 88 4.40 -8.61 -9.16
C THR A 88 2.92 -8.72 -8.82
N VAL A 89 2.25 -7.59 -8.64
CA VAL A 89 0.81 -7.52 -8.38
C VAL A 89 0.06 -7.67 -9.70
N ILE A 90 -0.83 -8.67 -9.76
CA ILE A 90 -1.66 -8.93 -10.93
C ILE A 90 -2.83 -7.94 -10.95
N THR A 91 -3.11 -7.33 -12.11
CA THR A 91 -4.23 -6.39 -12.26
C THR A 91 -5.32 -6.87 -13.21
N ASP A 92 -6.50 -6.24 -13.11
CA ASP A 92 -7.61 -6.40 -14.05
C ASP A 92 -7.43 -5.55 -15.33
N GLU A 93 -8.42 -5.60 -16.22
CA GLU A 93 -8.41 -4.81 -17.48
C GLU A 93 -8.36 -3.29 -17.26
N ASP A 94 -8.74 -2.81 -16.07
CA ASP A 94 -8.71 -1.40 -15.68
C ASP A 94 -7.41 -1.03 -14.93
N GLY A 95 -6.49 -1.97 -14.71
CA GLY A 95 -5.23 -1.78 -14.00
C GLY A 95 -5.35 -1.75 -12.48
N ASN A 96 -6.46 -2.26 -11.92
CA ASN A 96 -6.65 -2.38 -10.48
C ASN A 96 -6.14 -3.74 -9.98
N PRO A 97 -5.53 -3.81 -8.78
CA PRO A 97 -5.07 -5.07 -8.21
C PRO A 97 -6.21 -6.09 -8.09
N LEU A 98 -6.00 -7.30 -8.60
CA LEU A 98 -6.92 -8.40 -8.36
C LEU A 98 -6.81 -8.88 -6.92
N VAL A 99 -7.96 -9.07 -6.28
CA VAL A 99 -8.06 -9.53 -4.88
C VAL A 99 -8.71 -10.91 -4.85
N ASP A 100 -8.07 -11.85 -4.17
CA ASP A 100 -8.63 -13.17 -3.93
C ASP A 100 -9.88 -13.06 -3.01
N PRO A 101 -11.06 -13.51 -3.46
CA PRO A 101 -12.29 -13.41 -2.68
C PRO A 101 -12.31 -14.29 -1.43
N GLU A 102 -11.48 -15.34 -1.35
CA GLU A 102 -11.42 -16.26 -0.21
C GLU A 102 -10.53 -15.71 0.91
N THR A 103 -9.40 -15.09 0.55
CA THR A 103 -8.41 -14.60 1.52
C THR A 103 -8.44 -13.09 1.74
N GLY A 104 -9.04 -12.32 0.81
CA GLY A 104 -9.04 -10.86 0.81
C GLY A 104 -7.67 -10.26 0.50
N ARG A 105 -6.71 -11.05 0.00
CA ARG A 105 -5.36 -10.61 -0.31
C ARG A 105 -5.23 -10.22 -1.78
N VAL A 106 -4.35 -9.26 -2.04
CA VAL A 106 -3.93 -8.94 -3.41
C VAL A 106 -3.20 -10.15 -3.99
N GLN A 107 -3.55 -10.53 -5.21
CA GLN A 107 -2.91 -11.62 -5.92
C GLN A 107 -1.57 -11.16 -6.49
N THR A 108 -0.52 -11.95 -6.24
CA THR A 108 0.80 -11.74 -6.82
C THR A 108 1.22 -12.93 -7.67
N GLU A 109 2.08 -12.70 -8.66
CA GLU A 109 2.60 -13.76 -9.54
C GLU A 109 3.31 -14.90 -8.76
N SER A 110 3.81 -14.61 -7.56
CA SER A 110 4.44 -15.59 -6.67
C SER A 110 3.44 -16.56 -6.00
N ASP A 111 2.15 -16.23 -5.95
CA ASP A 111 1.12 -17.03 -5.27
C ASP A 111 0.59 -18.19 -6.13
N ASP A 112 0.84 -18.16 -7.44
CA ASP A 112 0.36 -19.15 -8.42
C ASP A 112 1.27 -20.41 -8.55
N CYS A 113 2.12 -20.68 -7.56
CA CYS A 113 3.06 -21.82 -7.52
C CYS A 113 2.62 -23.00 -6.63
#